data_AF-A0A943U136-F1
#
_entry.id   AF-A0A943U136-F1
#
_cell.length_a   1.000
_cell.length_b   1.000
_cell.length_c   1.000
_cell.angle_alpha   90.00
_cell.angle_beta   90.00
_cell.angle_gamma   90.00
#
_symmetry.space_group_name_H-M   'P 1'
#
loop_
_entity.id
_entity.type
_entity.pdbx_description
1 polymer ?
#
loop_
_entity_poly.entity_id
_entity_poly.type
_entity_poly.pdbx_seq_one_letter_code
_entity_poly.pdbx_strand_id
1 'polypeptide(L)'
;MKRLRIDAEKCTGCGTCLVFSDYIAEGTDGKARVKHSGKIEDPKVLAAAQEMIELCPEQAIELRDIQKASLRTVGTQAIVEQLKKALSSIEIPNPTSSDYDFDKEKYDFDIDYDYLDGTHYYEYKSSSAARDAAWNEFYRRNYARIEQYAMEVLSQYGADKIAPFFDGSEQGMYAKWNKQFEAILRDTADRVADALGDGALPEDFCTWNVLPTQYIDSFKDYNPIKWGAKVDRKMRQDPYANEAWYKRCIDTDDMERVEAGRIFKGVLYNVTRYCYDYDIGMGNDFKKDILDTIYLMDMDEYYEEVLGWIIDDYRRNVEKMITSKCEALEAALG
;
A
#
# COMPACT_ATOMS: atom_id res chain seq x y z
N MET A 1 46.91 12.86 14.39
CA MET A 1 45.57 12.87 13.77
C MET A 1 44.70 11.88 14.51
N LYS A 2 43.51 12.32 14.94
CA LYS A 2 42.52 11.46 15.63
C LYS A 2 41.17 11.59 14.94
N ARG A 3 40.29 10.61 15.13
CA ARG A 3 38.91 10.64 14.62
C ARG A 3 37.93 10.66 15.77
N LEU A 4 36.93 11.54 15.67
CA LEU A 4 35.73 11.55 16.51
C LEU A 4 34.81 10.38 16.13
N ARG A 5 34.29 9.69 17.13
CA ARG A 5 33.21 8.70 16.99
C ARG A 5 32.18 8.89 18.09
N ILE A 6 30.91 8.62 17.75
CA ILE A 6 29.79 8.64 18.69
C ILE A 6 29.14 7.26 18.69
N ASP A 7 29.03 6.67 19.88
CA ASP A 7 28.27 5.44 20.14
C ASP A 7 26.77 5.78 20.17
N ALA A 8 26.04 5.30 19.16
CA ALA A 8 24.62 5.60 19.00
C ALA A 8 23.73 4.95 20.07
N GLU A 9 24.16 3.85 20.69
CA GLU A 9 23.40 3.20 21.76
C GLU A 9 23.54 3.96 23.08
N LYS A 10 24.73 4.49 23.36
CA LYS A 10 24.98 5.32 24.54
C LYS A 10 24.52 6.76 24.39
N CYS A 11 24.44 7.28 23.17
CA CYS A 11 24.01 8.66 22.95
C CYS A 11 22.52 8.83 23.30
N THR A 12 22.26 9.65 24.33
CA THR A 12 20.92 10.01 24.80
C THR A 12 20.36 11.30 24.20
N GLY A 13 21.11 11.98 23.31
CA GLY A 13 20.65 13.22 22.70
C GLY A 13 20.71 14.46 23.59
N CYS A 14 21.61 14.50 24.59
CA CYS A 14 21.71 15.63 25.53
C CYS A 14 22.15 16.98 24.91
N GLY A 15 22.65 16.98 23.66
CA GLY A 15 22.98 18.20 22.91
C GLY A 15 24.31 18.89 23.27
N THR A 16 24.98 18.51 24.36
CA THR A 16 26.20 19.20 24.83
C THR A 16 27.32 19.27 23.79
N CYS A 17 27.46 18.22 22.96
CA CYS A 17 28.49 18.13 21.94
C CYS A 17 28.20 18.91 20.66
N LEU A 18 26.98 19.44 20.48
CA LEU A 18 26.58 20.18 19.27
C LEU A 18 27.26 21.56 19.15
N VAL A 19 27.85 22.06 20.24
CA VAL A 19 28.77 23.22 20.21
C VAL A 19 29.98 22.93 19.30
N PHE A 20 30.34 21.66 19.12
CA PHE A 20 31.38 21.23 18.18
C PHE A 20 30.82 21.02 16.76
N SER A 21 30.07 22.01 16.28
CA SER A 21 29.19 21.92 15.11
C SER A 21 29.89 21.63 13.79
N ASP A 22 31.18 21.93 13.68
CA ASP A 22 31.97 21.63 12.48
C ASP A 22 32.16 20.12 12.29
N TYR A 23 32.07 19.36 13.38
CA TYR A 23 32.31 17.92 13.40
C TYR A 23 31.11 17.10 13.87
N ILE A 24 30.10 17.71 14.47
CA ILE A 24 28.95 17.00 15.04
C ILE A 24 27.66 17.67 14.58
N ALA A 25 26.69 16.86 14.18
CA ALA A 25 25.32 17.27 13.84
C ALA A 25 24.32 16.53 14.74
N GLU A 26 23.14 17.10 14.88
CA GLU A 26 21.99 16.38 15.40
C GLU A 26 21.34 15.58 14.27
N GLY A 27 21.08 14.30 14.53
CA GLY A 27 20.32 13.41 13.65
C GLY A 27 18.82 13.62 13.79
N THR A 28 18.04 13.03 12.88
CA THR A 28 16.56 13.12 12.89
C THR A 28 15.92 12.43 14.09
N ASP A 29 16.68 11.60 14.81
CA ASP A 29 16.32 10.93 16.06
C ASP A 29 16.69 11.72 17.32
N GLY A 30 17.15 12.97 17.17
CA GLY A 30 17.64 13.83 18.26
C GLY A 30 19.00 13.41 18.82
N LYS A 31 19.66 12.41 18.23
CA LYS A 31 20.98 11.92 18.67
C LYS A 31 22.11 12.60 17.91
N ALA A 32 23.23 12.81 18.58
CA ALA A 32 24.41 13.39 17.96
C ALA A 32 25.08 12.39 17.00
N ARG A 33 25.53 12.88 15.84
CA ARG A 33 26.29 12.12 14.84
C ARG A 33 27.47 12.91 14.35
N VAL A 34 28.57 12.22 14.05
CA VAL A 34 29.77 12.84 13.50
C VAL A 34 29.49 13.25 12.06
N LYS A 35 29.90 14.46 11.69
CA LYS A 35 29.90 14.97 10.33
C LYS A 35 31.14 14.52 9.58
N HIS A 36 30.98 14.30 8.27
CA HIS A 36 32.08 13.95 7.37
C HIS A 36 32.90 12.77 7.94
N SER A 37 34.23 12.85 7.83
CA SER A 37 35.13 11.80 8.32
C SER A 37 35.47 11.90 9.81
N GLY A 38 34.98 12.92 10.54
CA GLY A 38 35.35 13.17 11.94
C GLY A 38 36.85 13.38 12.19
N LYS A 39 37.66 13.58 11.15
CA LYS A 39 39.12 13.69 11.23
C LYS A 39 39.54 15.02 11.80
N ILE A 40 40.38 14.98 12.83
CA ILE A 40 40.98 16.17 13.43
C ILE A 40 42.50 16.05 13.36
N GLU A 41 43.10 16.97 12.61
CA GLU A 41 44.55 17.09 12.44
C GLU A 41 45.13 18.23 13.28
N ASP A 42 44.41 19.34 13.39
CA ASP A 42 44.85 20.51 14.16
C ASP A 42 44.92 20.17 15.66
N PRO A 43 46.11 20.27 16.30
CA PRO A 43 46.29 20.03 17.73
C PRO A 43 45.39 20.88 18.62
N LYS A 44 45.03 22.11 18.21
CA LYS A 44 44.13 22.98 18.97
C LYS A 44 42.70 22.46 18.95
N VAL A 45 42.25 21.97 17.80
CA VAL A 45 40.92 21.38 17.63
C VAL A 45 40.86 20.03 18.36
N LEU A 46 41.95 19.27 18.41
CA LEU A 46 42.04 18.05 19.22
C LEU A 46 41.87 18.32 20.71
N ALA A 47 42.49 19.38 21.24
CA ALA A 47 42.33 19.77 22.64
C ALA A 47 40.86 20.14 22.94
N ALA A 48 40.24 20.95 22.09
CA ALA A 48 38.84 21.33 22.25
C ALA A 48 37.88 20.13 22.12
N ALA A 49 38.18 19.18 21.24
CA ALA A 49 37.42 17.93 21.13
C ALA A 49 37.56 17.04 22.36
N GLN A 50 38.74 17.00 22.99
CA GLN A 50 38.98 16.28 24.24
C GLN A 50 38.16 16.87 25.39
N GLU A 51 38.15 18.20 25.53
CA GLU A 51 37.31 18.90 26.51
C GLU A 51 35.82 18.59 26.29
N MET A 52 35.36 18.62 25.04
CA MET A 52 33.97 18.30 24.70
C MET A 52 33.60 16.85 25.04
N ILE A 53 34.51 15.89 24.84
CA ILE A 53 34.29 14.48 25.20
C ILE A 53 34.04 14.32 26.69
N GLU A 54 34.79 15.04 27.53
CA GLU A 54 34.64 14.99 28.99
C GLU A 54 33.28 15.54 29.46
N LEU A 55 32.65 16.40 28.65
CA LEU A 55 31.32 16.95 28.92
C LEU A 55 30.17 16.04 28.49
N CYS A 56 30.46 14.91 27.82
CA CYS A 56 29.43 13.94 27.46
C CYS A 56 29.02 13.11 28.69
N PRO A 57 27.79 13.24 29.22
CA PRO A 57 27.38 12.56 30.45
C PRO A 57 27.40 11.03 30.33
N GLU A 58 27.12 10.52 29.14
CA GLU A 58 27.07 9.07 28.86
C GLU A 58 28.38 8.52 28.31
N GLN A 59 29.43 9.35 28.21
CA GLN A 59 30.72 9.00 27.62
C GLN A 59 30.57 8.32 26.25
N ALA A 60 29.58 8.80 25.47
CA ALA A 60 29.25 8.25 24.16
C ALA A 60 30.23 8.69 23.07
N ILE A 61 31.13 9.64 23.35
CA ILE A 61 32.01 10.28 22.38
C ILE A 61 33.45 9.86 22.66
N GLU A 62 34.18 9.47 21.62
CA GLU A 62 35.58 9.03 21.73
C GLU A 62 36.46 9.65 20.64
N LEU A 63 37.73 9.93 21.00
CA LEU A 63 38.80 10.25 20.06
C LEU A 63 39.70 9.03 19.90
N ARG A 64 39.69 8.44 18.71
CA ARG A 64 40.59 7.32 18.39
C ARG A 64 41.79 7.80 17.59
N ASP A 65 42.98 7.33 17.98
CA ASP A 65 44.18 7.54 17.18
C ASP A 65 44.00 6.86 15.82
N ILE A 66 44.19 7.62 14.75
CA ILE A 66 44.19 7.04 13.41
C ILE A 66 45.55 6.38 13.24
N GLN A 67 45.62 5.08 13.55
CA GLN A 67 46.81 4.30 13.24
C GLN A 67 46.92 4.21 11.71
N LYS A 68 48.05 4.69 11.16
CA LYS A 68 48.52 4.35 9.80
C LYS A 68 48.75 2.83 9.61
N ALA A 69 48.46 2.01 10.60
CA ALA A 69 48.52 0.55 10.56
C ALA A 69 47.35 -0.02 9.76
N SER A 70 47.48 0.13 8.45
CA SER A 70 47.10 -0.82 7.41
C SER A 70 45.89 -1.70 7.66
N LEU A 71 44.92 -1.60 6.76
CA LEU A 71 43.99 -2.68 6.43
C LEU A 71 44.67 -3.93 5.83
N ARG A 72 46.00 -4.04 5.91
CA ARG A 72 46.75 -5.25 5.57
C ARG A 72 46.34 -6.46 6.42
N THR A 73 45.70 -6.26 7.57
CA THR A 73 45.27 -7.36 8.46
C THR A 73 43.85 -7.86 8.21
N VAL A 74 42.93 -7.02 7.71
CA VAL A 74 41.55 -7.43 7.43
C VAL A 74 41.39 -7.90 5.97
N GLY A 75 42.21 -7.38 5.05
CA GLY A 75 42.13 -7.70 3.64
C GLY A 75 40.91 -7.03 3.00
N THR A 76 41.10 -6.36 1.87
CA THR A 76 40.04 -5.69 1.09
C THR A 76 38.83 -6.62 0.90
N GLN A 77 39.09 -7.90 0.64
CA GLN A 77 38.07 -8.92 0.48
C GLN A 77 37.12 -9.06 1.67
N ALA A 78 37.63 -9.04 2.91
CA ALA A 78 36.78 -9.24 4.08
C ALA A 78 35.84 -8.04 4.32
N ILE A 79 36.22 -6.84 3.89
CA ILE A 79 35.39 -5.64 4.00
C ILE A 79 34.25 -5.72 2.98
N VAL A 80 34.56 -6.10 1.74
CA VAL A 80 33.57 -6.32 0.69
C VAL A 80 32.60 -7.43 1.08
N GLU A 81 33.10 -8.53 1.65
CA GLU A 81 32.26 -9.62 2.18
C GLU A 81 31.37 -9.17 3.34
N GLN A 82 31.87 -8.33 4.25
CA GLN A 82 31.05 -7.74 5.32
C GLN A 82 29.95 -6.84 4.78
N LEU A 83 30.26 -5.98 3.79
CA LEU A 83 29.25 -5.16 3.12
C LEU A 83 28.18 -6.03 2.47
N LYS A 84 28.60 -7.01 1.65
CA LYS A 84 27.69 -7.93 0.98
C LYS A 84 26.77 -8.63 1.97
N LYS A 85 27.33 -9.15 3.07
CA LYS A 85 26.56 -9.82 4.12
C LYS A 85 25.56 -8.87 4.79
N ALA A 86 25.96 -7.63 5.09
CA ALA A 86 25.09 -6.64 5.71
C ALA A 86 23.93 -6.25 4.78
N LEU A 87 24.22 -5.94 3.51
CA LEU A 87 23.18 -5.62 2.53
C LEU A 87 22.23 -6.79 2.29
N SER A 88 22.75 -8.01 2.14
CA SER A 88 21.95 -9.23 1.95
C SER A 88 21.18 -9.67 3.19
N SER A 89 21.43 -9.08 4.37
CA SER A 89 20.68 -9.38 5.60
C SER A 89 19.40 -8.56 5.74
N ILE A 90 19.19 -7.55 4.90
CA ILE A 90 17.94 -6.80 4.87
C ILE A 90 16.83 -7.74 4.36
N GLU A 91 15.83 -7.98 5.21
CA GLU A 91 14.69 -8.83 4.88
C GLU A 91 13.67 -8.05 4.04
N ILE A 92 13.36 -8.60 2.86
CA ILE A 92 12.27 -8.13 2.00
C ILE A 92 11.14 -9.15 2.15
N PRO A 93 10.06 -8.83 2.89
CA PRO A 93 9.00 -9.79 3.16
C PRO A 93 8.27 -10.20 1.88
N ASN A 94 7.80 -11.45 1.83
CA ASN A 94 6.81 -11.86 0.84
C ASN A 94 5.47 -11.21 1.17
N PRO A 95 4.64 -10.90 0.15
CA PRO A 95 3.24 -10.59 0.39
C PRO A 95 2.58 -11.75 1.15
N THR A 96 1.70 -11.41 2.08
CA THR A 96 0.88 -12.33 2.85
C THR A 96 -0.59 -12.08 2.53
N SER A 97 -1.46 -13.04 2.85
CA SER A 97 -2.90 -12.90 2.63
C SER A 97 -3.43 -11.56 3.17
N SER A 98 -3.01 -11.14 4.37
CA SER A 98 -3.42 -9.85 4.95
C SER A 98 -3.13 -8.60 4.09
N ASP A 99 -2.14 -8.67 3.20
CA ASP A 99 -1.77 -7.60 2.28
C ASP A 99 -2.73 -7.47 1.09
N TYR A 100 -3.44 -8.53 0.72
CA TYR A 100 -4.31 -8.56 -0.47
C TYR A 100 -5.70 -9.16 -0.27
N ASP A 101 -6.03 -9.72 0.89
CA ASP A 101 -7.36 -10.29 1.17
C ASP A 101 -8.45 -9.21 1.02
N PHE A 102 -9.53 -9.58 0.34
CA PHE A 102 -10.70 -8.72 0.19
C PHE A 102 -11.55 -8.73 1.46
N ASP A 103 -11.60 -7.60 2.16
CA ASP A 103 -12.48 -7.37 3.30
C ASP A 103 -13.80 -6.73 2.86
N LYS A 104 -14.84 -7.54 2.72
CA LYS A 104 -16.16 -7.10 2.27
C LYS A 104 -16.85 -6.12 3.23
N GLU A 105 -16.46 -6.09 4.50
CA GLU A 105 -17.05 -5.17 5.50
C GLU A 105 -16.40 -3.77 5.45
N LYS A 106 -15.25 -3.64 4.78
CA LYS A 106 -14.50 -2.38 4.64
C LYS A 106 -15.00 -1.51 3.49
N TYR A 107 -15.52 -2.12 2.43
CA TYR A 107 -15.89 -1.42 1.20
C TYR A 107 -17.40 -1.26 1.11
N ASP A 108 -17.85 -0.11 0.62
CA ASP A 108 -19.27 0.19 0.44
C ASP A 108 -19.49 0.97 -0.86
N PHE A 109 -20.75 0.99 -1.32
CA PHE A 109 -21.19 1.73 -2.49
C PHE A 109 -22.68 2.07 -2.35
N ASP A 110 -23.10 3.14 -3.03
CA ASP A 110 -24.50 3.54 -3.01
C ASP A 110 -25.25 3.03 -4.23
N ILE A 111 -26.53 2.72 -4.03
CA ILE A 111 -27.45 2.33 -5.09
C ILE A 111 -28.59 3.35 -5.18
N ASP A 112 -29.16 3.52 -6.38
CA ASP A 112 -30.30 4.41 -6.62
C ASP A 112 -31.57 3.77 -6.03
N TYR A 113 -31.83 4.06 -4.75
CA TYR A 113 -32.78 3.32 -3.92
C TYR A 113 -33.76 4.20 -3.14
N ASP A 114 -33.59 5.52 -3.16
CA ASP A 114 -34.30 6.39 -2.21
C ASP A 114 -35.83 6.32 -2.34
N TYR A 115 -36.40 6.25 -3.56
CA TYR A 115 -37.84 6.02 -3.79
C TYR A 115 -38.09 5.47 -5.21
N LEU A 116 -38.78 4.33 -5.34
CA LEU A 116 -39.38 3.89 -6.61
C LEU A 116 -40.77 4.54 -6.80
N ASP A 117 -41.03 5.06 -8.00
CA ASP A 117 -42.25 5.79 -8.32
C ASP A 117 -43.43 4.79 -8.50
N GLY A 118 -44.25 4.61 -7.47
CA GLY A 118 -45.36 3.64 -7.58
C GLY A 118 -45.98 3.18 -6.26
N THR A 119 -45.26 3.37 -5.15
CA THR A 119 -45.67 2.91 -3.83
C THR A 119 -47.01 3.54 -3.42
N HIS A 120 -47.97 2.70 -3.02
CA HIS A 120 -49.30 3.08 -2.54
C HIS A 120 -50.23 3.85 -3.52
N TYR A 121 -49.92 3.96 -4.81
CA TYR A 121 -50.85 4.63 -5.75
C TYR A 121 -52.06 3.77 -6.15
N TYR A 122 -51.97 2.45 -5.94
CA TYR A 122 -52.94 1.42 -6.36
C TYR A 122 -53.52 1.69 -7.75
N GLU A 123 -52.65 1.70 -8.76
CA GLU A 123 -53.01 1.99 -10.15
C GLU A 123 -53.06 0.73 -11.04
N TYR A 124 -52.45 -0.36 -10.59
CA TYR A 124 -52.30 -1.58 -11.38
C TYR A 124 -53.55 -2.45 -11.33
N LYS A 125 -53.80 -3.19 -12.41
CA LYS A 125 -54.97 -4.08 -12.58
C LYS A 125 -54.79 -5.48 -11.99
N SER A 126 -53.55 -5.85 -11.62
CA SER A 126 -53.22 -7.14 -11.03
C SER A 126 -51.94 -7.03 -10.20
N SER A 127 -51.77 -7.92 -9.22
CA SER A 127 -50.52 -8.05 -8.45
C SER A 127 -49.32 -8.28 -9.38
N SER A 128 -49.45 -9.14 -10.40
CA SER A 128 -48.37 -9.36 -11.37
C SER A 128 -47.98 -8.08 -12.13
N ALA A 129 -48.94 -7.23 -12.52
CA ALA A 129 -48.63 -5.98 -13.19
C ALA A 129 -47.91 -4.98 -12.28
N ALA A 130 -48.29 -4.91 -11.00
CA ALA A 130 -47.58 -4.11 -10.01
C ALA A 130 -46.14 -4.59 -9.80
N ARG A 131 -45.95 -5.91 -9.64
CA ARG A 131 -44.64 -6.54 -9.49
C ARG A 131 -43.73 -6.32 -10.69
N ASP A 132 -44.27 -6.47 -11.91
CA ASP A 132 -43.53 -6.23 -13.14
C ASP A 132 -43.08 -4.76 -13.26
N ALA A 133 -43.93 -3.81 -12.86
CA ALA A 133 -43.60 -2.39 -12.86
C ALA A 133 -42.44 -2.08 -11.90
N ALA A 134 -42.53 -2.56 -10.65
CA ALA A 134 -41.47 -2.40 -9.65
C ALA A 134 -40.15 -3.02 -10.11
N TRP A 135 -40.20 -4.25 -10.65
CA TRP A 135 -39.02 -4.93 -11.18
C TRP A 135 -38.37 -4.15 -12.32
N ASN A 136 -39.16 -3.67 -13.28
CA ASN A 136 -38.62 -2.89 -14.40
C ASN A 136 -37.90 -1.63 -13.92
N GLU A 137 -38.40 -1.00 -12.87
CA GLU A 137 -37.79 0.19 -12.30
C GLU A 137 -36.48 -0.13 -11.58
N PHE A 138 -36.50 -1.11 -10.67
CA PHE A 138 -35.30 -1.59 -9.99
C PHE A 138 -34.26 -2.11 -10.98
N TYR A 139 -34.69 -2.83 -12.00
CA TYR A 139 -33.81 -3.37 -13.04
C TYR A 139 -33.05 -2.24 -13.72
N ARG A 140 -33.76 -1.24 -14.21
CA ARG A 140 -33.19 -0.11 -14.94
C ARG A 140 -32.25 0.73 -14.07
N ARG A 141 -32.64 0.98 -12.81
CA ARG A 141 -31.86 1.82 -11.88
C ARG A 141 -30.64 1.11 -11.32
N ASN A 142 -30.76 -0.19 -11.01
CA ASN A 142 -29.76 -0.94 -10.24
C ASN A 142 -29.29 -2.23 -10.90
N TYR A 143 -30.18 -3.21 -11.12
CA TYR A 143 -29.75 -4.55 -11.55
C TYR A 143 -29.07 -4.60 -12.93
N ALA A 144 -29.37 -3.65 -13.81
CA ALA A 144 -28.67 -3.48 -15.10
C ALA A 144 -27.24 -2.93 -14.94
N ARG A 145 -26.87 -2.46 -13.74
CA ARG A 145 -25.63 -1.74 -13.43
C ARG A 145 -24.72 -2.51 -12.47
N ILE A 146 -24.97 -3.80 -12.24
CA ILE A 146 -24.16 -4.65 -11.34
C ILE A 146 -22.66 -4.52 -11.65
N GLU A 147 -22.26 -4.57 -12.93
CA GLU A 147 -20.86 -4.39 -13.31
C GLU A 147 -20.30 -3.04 -12.83
N GLN A 148 -21.06 -1.95 -12.95
CA GLN A 148 -20.62 -0.62 -12.53
C GLN A 148 -20.38 -0.55 -11.03
N TYR A 149 -21.32 -1.08 -10.24
CA TYR A 149 -21.19 -1.13 -8.79
C TYR A 149 -20.04 -2.05 -8.35
N ALA A 150 -19.89 -3.21 -8.99
CA ALA A 150 -18.76 -4.10 -8.74
C ALA A 150 -17.42 -3.43 -9.06
N MET A 151 -17.33 -2.71 -10.18
CA MET A 151 -16.14 -1.95 -10.56
C MET A 151 -15.79 -0.85 -9.54
N GLU A 152 -16.80 -0.19 -8.96
CA GLU A 152 -16.59 0.81 -7.90
C GLU A 152 -15.93 0.19 -6.66
N VAL A 153 -16.51 -0.89 -6.14
CA VAL A 153 -15.94 -1.65 -5.01
C VAL A 153 -14.53 -2.16 -5.32
N LEU A 154 -14.34 -2.78 -6.49
CA LEU A 154 -13.06 -3.32 -6.93
C LEU A 154 -12.00 -2.23 -7.12
N SER A 155 -12.41 -1.01 -7.50
CA SER A 155 -11.51 0.14 -7.60
C SER A 155 -11.05 0.60 -6.22
N GLN A 156 -11.93 0.61 -5.22
CA GLN A 156 -11.56 0.92 -3.83
C GLN A 156 -10.57 -0.10 -3.28
N TYR A 157 -10.88 -1.39 -3.43
CA TYR A 157 -9.97 -2.49 -3.06
C TYR A 157 -8.63 -2.41 -3.80
N GLY A 158 -8.66 -2.15 -5.12
CA GLY A 158 -7.46 -2.00 -5.92
C GLY A 158 -6.56 -0.86 -5.47
N ALA A 159 -7.14 0.27 -5.08
CA ALA A 159 -6.40 1.41 -4.56
C ALA A 159 -5.82 1.16 -3.15
N ASP A 160 -6.57 0.47 -2.29
CA ASP A 160 -6.18 0.20 -0.90
C ASP A 160 -5.11 -0.89 -0.78
N LYS A 161 -5.29 -2.02 -1.47
CA LYS A 161 -4.48 -3.24 -1.27
C LYS A 161 -3.45 -3.47 -2.36
N ILE A 162 -3.82 -3.24 -3.62
CA ILE A 162 -3.00 -3.66 -4.77
C ILE A 162 -2.06 -2.54 -5.22
N ALA A 163 -2.56 -1.31 -5.36
CA ALA A 163 -1.80 -0.16 -5.82
C ALA A 163 -0.51 0.14 -5.01
N PRO A 164 -0.43 -0.07 -3.69
CA PRO A 164 0.80 0.15 -2.93
C PRO A 164 2.03 -0.63 -3.45
N PHE A 165 1.83 -1.81 -4.06
CA PHE A 165 2.91 -2.60 -4.66
C PHE A 165 3.39 -2.06 -6.00
N PHE A 166 2.65 -1.12 -6.59
CA PHE A 166 3.02 -0.42 -7.82
C PHE A 166 3.52 1.01 -7.53
N ASP A 167 3.59 1.42 -6.26
CA ASP A 167 3.99 2.76 -5.86
C ASP A 167 5.51 2.90 -5.82
N GLY A 168 6.08 3.44 -6.89
CA GLY A 168 7.49 3.83 -6.99
C GLY A 168 7.83 5.19 -6.37
N SER A 169 6.89 5.85 -5.68
CA SER A 169 7.13 7.16 -5.07
C SER A 169 8.06 7.09 -3.85
N GLU A 170 8.57 8.25 -3.44
CA GLU A 170 9.41 8.38 -2.24
C GLU A 170 8.69 8.04 -0.92
N GLN A 171 7.36 7.93 -0.94
CA GLN A 171 6.56 7.55 0.23
C GLN A 171 6.18 6.06 0.24
N GLY A 172 6.38 5.36 -0.89
CA GLY A 172 6.04 3.97 -1.08
C GLY A 172 6.92 3.00 -0.27
N MET A 173 6.58 1.71 -0.33
CA MET A 173 7.29 0.66 0.41
C MET A 173 8.75 0.53 -0.02
N TYR A 174 9.03 0.65 -1.32
CA TYR A 174 10.38 0.52 -1.87
C TYR A 174 11.30 1.62 -1.35
N ALA A 175 10.82 2.85 -1.23
CA ALA A 175 11.60 3.95 -0.66
C ALA A 175 11.99 3.69 0.80
N LYS A 176 11.11 3.05 1.58
CA LYS A 176 11.40 2.65 2.97
C LYS A 176 12.48 1.59 3.04
N TRP A 177 12.43 0.58 2.16
CA TRP A 177 13.47 -0.45 2.07
C TRP A 177 14.80 0.13 1.57
N ASN A 178 14.77 0.94 0.51
CA ASN A 178 15.94 1.60 -0.08
C ASN A 178 16.75 2.39 0.97
N LYS A 179 16.08 3.12 1.87
CA LYS A 179 16.73 3.86 2.97
C LYS A 179 17.53 2.97 3.92
N GLN A 180 17.14 1.70 4.12
CA GLN A 180 17.90 0.76 4.94
C GLN A 180 19.23 0.40 4.29
N PHE A 181 19.24 0.18 2.97
CA PHE A 181 20.47 -0.06 2.21
C PHE A 181 21.39 1.17 2.23
N GLU A 182 20.85 2.37 2.03
CA GLU A 182 21.65 3.61 2.10
C GLU A 182 22.31 3.81 3.47
N ALA A 183 21.64 3.42 4.55
CA ALA A 183 22.21 3.51 5.89
C ALA A 183 23.43 2.60 6.06
N ILE A 184 23.36 1.36 5.55
CA ILE A 184 24.50 0.41 5.55
C ILE A 184 25.65 0.94 4.71
N LEU A 185 25.35 1.52 3.54
CA LEU A 185 26.37 2.08 2.65
C LEU A 185 27.07 3.29 3.28
N ARG A 186 26.33 4.17 3.95
CA ARG A 186 26.90 5.30 4.70
C ARG A 186 27.81 4.84 5.83
N ASP A 187 27.35 3.91 6.66
CA ASP A 187 28.18 3.33 7.74
C ASP A 187 29.43 2.65 7.18
N THR A 188 29.33 1.97 6.03
CA THR A 188 30.48 1.36 5.36
C THR A 188 31.45 2.41 4.85
N ALA A 189 30.97 3.44 4.15
CA ALA A 189 31.79 4.55 3.65
C ALA A 189 32.57 5.23 4.79
N ASP A 190 31.92 5.47 5.93
CA ASP A 190 32.57 6.06 7.11
C ASP A 190 33.68 5.16 7.68
N ARG A 191 33.46 3.83 7.70
CA ARG A 191 34.46 2.85 8.16
C ARG A 191 35.68 2.76 7.25
N VAL A 192 35.47 2.85 5.93
CA VAL A 192 36.55 2.70 4.95
C VAL A 192 37.21 4.02 4.56
N ALA A 193 36.69 5.17 5.00
CA ALA A 193 37.25 6.50 4.71
C ALA A 193 38.74 6.66 5.08
N ASP A 194 39.25 5.85 6.02
CA ASP A 194 40.68 5.82 6.37
C ASP A 194 41.48 4.83 5.52
N ALA A 195 40.81 3.80 5.00
CA ALA A 195 41.38 2.76 4.16
C ALA A 195 41.71 3.23 2.75
N LEU A 196 40.86 4.12 2.23
CA LEU A 196 40.89 4.57 0.86
C LEU A 196 42.15 5.40 0.53
N GLY A 197 42.78 6.05 1.51
CA GLY A 197 43.97 6.88 1.25
C GLY A 197 43.66 8.02 0.27
N ASP A 198 44.30 7.99 -0.91
CA ASP A 198 44.04 8.91 -2.04
C ASP A 198 42.91 8.42 -2.97
N GLY A 199 42.45 7.17 -2.81
CA GLY A 199 41.28 6.62 -3.48
C GLY A 199 39.99 7.29 -2.99
N ALA A 200 38.99 7.37 -3.85
CA ALA A 200 37.68 7.90 -3.52
C ALA A 200 36.59 6.91 -3.93
N LEU A 201 35.57 6.77 -3.08
CA LEU A 201 34.34 6.08 -3.49
C LEU A 201 33.62 6.92 -4.55
N PRO A 202 32.86 6.29 -5.46
CA PRO A 202 31.98 7.01 -6.37
C PRO A 202 31.03 7.95 -5.61
N GLU A 203 30.70 9.10 -6.20
CA GLU A 203 29.85 10.12 -5.58
C GLU A 203 28.47 9.56 -5.20
N ASP A 204 27.95 8.63 -6.00
CA ASP A 204 26.67 7.95 -5.80
C ASP A 204 26.78 6.68 -4.94
N PHE A 205 27.93 6.38 -4.33
CA PHE A 205 28.14 5.14 -3.58
C PHE A 205 27.05 4.92 -2.52
N CYS A 206 26.68 5.97 -1.78
CA CYS A 206 25.67 5.92 -0.73
C CYS A 206 24.22 6.02 -1.22
N THR A 207 24.01 6.26 -2.52
CA THR A 207 22.68 6.40 -3.13
C THR A 207 22.11 5.02 -3.46
N TRP A 208 20.85 4.80 -3.10
CA TRP A 208 20.13 3.56 -3.41
C TRP A 208 18.72 3.85 -3.93
N ASN A 209 18.52 3.70 -5.24
CA ASN A 209 17.22 3.88 -5.88
C ASN A 209 16.87 2.66 -6.72
N VAL A 210 16.45 1.59 -6.05
CA VAL A 210 16.01 0.35 -6.69
C VAL A 210 14.49 0.28 -6.66
N LEU A 211 13.91 -0.13 -7.79
CA LEU A 211 12.48 -0.39 -7.96
C LEU A 211 12.30 -1.71 -8.74
N PRO A 212 11.12 -2.35 -8.66
CA PRO A 212 10.69 -3.28 -9.70
C PRO A 212 10.75 -2.56 -11.06
N THR A 213 11.18 -3.27 -12.09
CA THR A 213 11.37 -2.74 -13.45
C THR A 213 10.38 -3.30 -14.45
N GLN A 214 9.92 -4.55 -14.25
CA GLN A 214 9.06 -5.22 -15.21
C GLN A 214 7.58 -4.87 -15.04
N TYR A 215 7.17 -4.55 -13.81
CA TYR A 215 5.76 -4.51 -13.44
C TYR A 215 5.30 -3.19 -12.83
N ILE A 216 6.21 -2.29 -12.44
CA ILE A 216 5.87 -1.10 -11.64
C ILE A 216 4.85 -0.19 -12.33
N ASP A 217 4.93 -0.05 -13.66
CA ASP A 217 4.01 0.78 -14.46
C ASP A 217 2.76 0.03 -14.94
N SER A 218 2.60 -1.24 -14.56
CA SER A 218 1.59 -2.15 -15.11
C SER A 218 0.35 -2.27 -14.23
N PHE A 219 0.14 -1.37 -13.25
CA PHE A 219 -1.01 -1.44 -12.34
C PHE A 219 -2.34 -1.57 -13.08
N LYS A 220 -2.49 -0.88 -14.21
CA LYS A 220 -3.71 -0.95 -15.05
C LYS A 220 -4.06 -2.38 -15.47
N ASP A 221 -3.07 -3.23 -15.73
CA ASP A 221 -3.27 -4.60 -16.19
C ASP A 221 -3.64 -5.55 -15.03
N TYR A 222 -3.22 -5.21 -13.82
CA TYR A 222 -3.45 -6.00 -12.60
C TYR A 222 -4.58 -5.44 -11.72
N ASN A 223 -5.12 -4.28 -12.06
CA ASN A 223 -6.18 -3.63 -11.31
C ASN A 223 -7.42 -4.54 -11.21
N PRO A 224 -7.95 -4.78 -9.98
CA PRO A 224 -9.12 -5.63 -9.76
C PRO A 224 -10.37 -5.21 -10.53
N ILE A 225 -10.48 -3.94 -10.95
CA ILE A 225 -11.64 -3.40 -11.68
C ILE A 225 -12.03 -4.24 -12.90
N LYS A 226 -11.06 -4.92 -13.54
CA LYS A 226 -11.29 -5.81 -14.69
C LYS A 226 -12.22 -6.99 -14.38
N TRP A 227 -12.43 -7.32 -13.11
CA TRP A 227 -13.29 -8.40 -12.66
C TRP A 227 -14.77 -8.03 -12.59
N GLY A 228 -15.15 -6.77 -12.78
CA GLY A 228 -16.55 -6.31 -12.71
C GLY A 228 -17.52 -7.11 -13.58
N ALA A 229 -17.17 -7.35 -14.86
CA ALA A 229 -17.99 -8.17 -15.75
C ALA A 229 -18.14 -9.64 -15.29
N LYS A 230 -17.15 -10.18 -14.57
CA LYS A 230 -17.21 -11.53 -13.99
C LYS A 230 -18.17 -11.57 -12.79
N VAL A 231 -18.22 -10.51 -11.98
CA VAL A 231 -19.19 -10.35 -10.89
C VAL A 231 -20.60 -10.31 -11.45
N ASP A 232 -20.87 -9.45 -12.44
CA ASP A 232 -22.18 -9.36 -13.10
C ASP A 232 -22.65 -10.71 -13.64
N ARG A 233 -21.77 -11.41 -14.37
CA ARG A 233 -22.09 -12.74 -14.88
C ARG A 233 -22.40 -13.74 -13.77
N LYS A 234 -21.63 -13.75 -12.68
CA LYS A 234 -21.84 -14.67 -11.56
C LYS A 234 -23.18 -14.41 -10.87
N MET A 235 -23.49 -13.16 -10.53
CA MET A 235 -24.77 -12.80 -9.91
C MET A 235 -25.97 -13.19 -10.79
N ARG A 236 -25.90 -12.90 -12.10
CA ARG A 236 -26.97 -13.28 -13.04
C ARG A 236 -27.20 -14.79 -13.14
N GLN A 237 -26.20 -15.60 -12.79
CA GLN A 237 -26.27 -17.06 -12.79
C GLN A 237 -26.63 -17.63 -11.41
N ASP A 238 -26.54 -16.84 -10.35
CA ASP A 238 -26.82 -17.27 -8.99
C ASP A 238 -28.33 -17.40 -8.74
N PRO A 239 -28.84 -18.56 -8.30
CA PRO A 239 -30.27 -18.72 -7.98
C PRO A 239 -30.80 -17.78 -6.89
N TYR A 240 -29.93 -17.19 -6.08
CA TYR A 240 -30.24 -16.28 -4.97
C TYR A 240 -29.85 -14.82 -5.24
N ALA A 241 -29.33 -14.50 -6.43
CA ALA A 241 -29.03 -13.11 -6.82
C ALA A 241 -29.37 -12.79 -8.28
N ASN A 242 -30.12 -13.66 -8.96
CA ASN A 242 -30.57 -13.43 -10.33
C ASN A 242 -31.91 -12.65 -10.40
N GLU A 243 -32.32 -12.33 -11.61
CA GLU A 243 -33.56 -11.60 -11.89
C GLU A 243 -34.79 -12.28 -11.30
N ALA A 244 -34.88 -13.61 -11.38
CA ALA A 244 -36.01 -14.34 -10.83
C ALA A 244 -36.02 -14.31 -9.30
N TRP A 245 -34.88 -14.21 -8.64
CA TRP A 245 -34.78 -14.02 -7.19
C TRP A 245 -35.34 -12.67 -6.78
N TYR A 246 -34.74 -11.56 -7.25
CA TYR A 246 -35.16 -10.23 -6.84
C TYR A 246 -36.60 -9.91 -7.21
N LYS A 247 -37.08 -10.40 -8.36
CA LYS A 247 -38.49 -10.24 -8.74
C LYS A 247 -39.45 -10.92 -7.74
N ARG A 248 -39.04 -12.00 -7.07
CA ARG A 248 -39.85 -12.65 -6.02
C ARG A 248 -39.83 -11.90 -4.69
N CYS A 249 -38.80 -11.11 -4.43
CA CYS A 249 -38.69 -10.28 -3.22
C CYS A 249 -39.58 -9.04 -3.27
N ILE A 250 -40.23 -8.75 -4.41
CA ILE A 250 -41.14 -7.63 -4.57
C ILE A 250 -42.52 -8.02 -4.05
N ASP A 251 -42.91 -7.35 -2.97
CA ASP A 251 -44.24 -7.43 -2.39
C ASP A 251 -45.25 -6.53 -3.10
N THR A 252 -46.52 -6.93 -3.02
CA THR A 252 -47.63 -6.20 -3.62
C THR A 252 -48.79 -6.15 -2.66
N ASP A 253 -49.47 -5.01 -2.64
CA ASP A 253 -50.68 -4.80 -1.85
C ASP A 253 -51.87 -4.50 -2.77
N ASP A 254 -53.09 -4.65 -2.24
CA ASP A 254 -54.32 -4.42 -2.98
C ASP A 254 -55.39 -3.68 -2.19
N MET A 255 -56.22 -2.93 -2.91
CA MET A 255 -57.37 -2.24 -2.34
C MET A 255 -58.56 -2.25 -3.29
N GLU A 256 -59.76 -2.28 -2.74
CA GLU A 256 -60.98 -2.03 -3.52
C GLU A 256 -61.18 -0.53 -3.74
N ARG A 257 -61.48 -0.14 -4.98
CA ARG A 257 -61.86 1.22 -5.38
C ARG A 257 -63.18 1.21 -6.14
N VAL A 258 -63.93 2.30 -6.03
CA VAL A 258 -65.15 2.53 -6.81
C VAL A 258 -64.79 3.33 -8.05
N GLU A 259 -64.98 2.76 -9.23
CA GLU A 259 -64.65 3.41 -10.51
C GLU A 259 -65.87 3.49 -11.44
N ALA A 260 -65.94 4.55 -12.25
CA ALA A 260 -66.98 4.71 -13.25
C ALA A 260 -66.78 3.78 -14.46
N GLY A 261 -67.86 3.12 -14.89
CA GLY A 261 -67.86 2.25 -16.05
C GLY A 261 -67.50 2.98 -17.34
N ARG A 262 -66.61 2.37 -18.13
CA ARG A 262 -66.20 2.91 -19.44
C ARG A 262 -67.31 2.89 -20.51
N ILE A 263 -68.27 1.97 -20.38
CA ILE A 263 -69.32 1.72 -21.40
C ILE A 263 -70.64 2.41 -21.03
N PHE A 264 -71.03 2.37 -19.76
CA PHE A 264 -72.26 3.01 -19.27
C PHE A 264 -71.89 4.19 -18.35
N LYS A 265 -71.91 5.40 -18.90
CA LYS A 265 -71.64 6.62 -18.13
C LYS A 265 -72.62 6.71 -16.95
N GLY A 266 -72.09 6.74 -15.73
CA GLY A 266 -72.86 6.85 -14.49
C GLY A 266 -73.03 5.55 -13.69
N VAL A 267 -72.62 4.40 -14.22
CA VAL A 267 -72.61 3.14 -13.46
C VAL A 267 -71.26 2.99 -12.74
N LEU A 268 -71.30 2.78 -11.43
CA LEU A 268 -70.12 2.56 -10.59
C LEU A 268 -69.87 1.07 -10.37
N TYR A 269 -68.61 0.67 -10.39
CA TYR A 269 -68.16 -0.71 -10.15
C TYR A 269 -67.10 -0.72 -9.06
N ASN A 270 -67.14 -1.73 -8.20
CA ASN A 270 -66.01 -2.05 -7.33
C ASN A 270 -64.95 -2.75 -8.17
N VAL A 271 -63.73 -2.22 -8.14
CA VAL A 271 -62.57 -2.81 -8.81
C VAL A 271 -61.43 -2.94 -7.80
N THR A 272 -60.76 -4.09 -7.82
CA THR A 272 -59.52 -4.29 -7.05
C THR A 272 -58.37 -3.65 -7.82
N ARG A 273 -57.57 -2.85 -7.12
CA ARG A 273 -56.37 -2.21 -7.63
C ARG A 273 -55.18 -2.60 -6.79
N TYR A 274 -54.04 -2.76 -7.45
CA TYR A 274 -52.82 -3.23 -6.82
C TYR A 274 -51.76 -2.12 -6.84
N CYS A 275 -50.92 -2.08 -5.82
CA CYS A 275 -49.64 -1.39 -5.84
C CYS A 275 -48.52 -2.38 -5.51
N TYR A 276 -47.28 -1.94 -5.71
CA TYR A 276 -46.14 -2.64 -5.16
C TYR A 276 -45.68 -1.90 -3.91
N ASP A 277 -45.13 -2.64 -2.96
CA ASP A 277 -44.42 -2.09 -1.82
C ASP A 277 -42.93 -2.35 -2.00
N TYR A 278 -42.11 -1.38 -1.62
CA TYR A 278 -40.67 -1.45 -1.82
C TYR A 278 -40.00 -1.79 -0.50
N ASP A 279 -39.60 -3.06 -0.35
CA ASP A 279 -38.89 -3.52 0.84
C ASP A 279 -37.42 -3.08 0.81
N ILE A 280 -37.05 -2.19 1.74
CA ILE A 280 -35.67 -1.73 2.03
C ILE A 280 -34.69 -2.92 2.12
N GLY A 281 -35.17 -4.09 2.55
CA GLY A 281 -34.42 -5.35 2.55
C GLY A 281 -33.82 -5.71 1.19
N MET A 282 -34.56 -5.54 0.09
CA MET A 282 -34.10 -5.93 -1.25
C MET A 282 -32.87 -5.12 -1.71
N GLY A 283 -32.78 -3.84 -1.34
CA GLY A 283 -31.61 -3.01 -1.66
C GLY A 283 -30.37 -3.43 -0.89
N ASN A 284 -30.55 -3.69 0.41
CA ASN A 284 -29.49 -4.18 1.27
C ASN A 284 -28.99 -5.56 0.82
N ASP A 285 -29.91 -6.46 0.45
CA ASP A 285 -29.58 -7.77 -0.10
C ASP A 285 -28.81 -7.60 -1.42
N PHE A 286 -29.24 -6.73 -2.32
CA PHE A 286 -28.53 -6.47 -3.57
C PHE A 286 -27.10 -5.93 -3.36
N LYS A 287 -26.92 -5.00 -2.40
CA LYS A 287 -25.59 -4.51 -2.03
C LYS A 287 -24.71 -5.62 -1.49
N LYS A 288 -25.26 -6.39 -0.55
CA LYS A 288 -24.61 -7.54 0.07
C LYS A 288 -24.21 -8.59 -0.96
N ASP A 289 -25.07 -8.92 -1.91
CA ASP A 289 -24.82 -9.94 -2.91
C ASP A 289 -23.66 -9.57 -3.84
N ILE A 290 -23.47 -8.28 -4.17
CA ILE A 290 -22.30 -7.80 -4.92
C ILE A 290 -21.02 -8.02 -4.10
N LEU A 291 -21.00 -7.59 -2.84
CA LEU A 291 -19.86 -7.73 -1.94
C LEU A 291 -19.52 -9.21 -1.68
N ASP A 292 -20.54 -10.03 -1.40
CA ASP A 292 -20.40 -11.48 -1.20
C ASP A 292 -19.93 -12.17 -2.48
N THR A 293 -20.40 -11.74 -3.67
CA THR A 293 -19.91 -12.30 -4.94
C THR A 293 -18.42 -11.99 -5.16
N ILE A 294 -17.97 -10.78 -4.85
CA ILE A 294 -16.54 -10.40 -4.94
C ILE A 294 -15.72 -11.21 -3.94
N TYR A 295 -16.20 -11.33 -2.70
CA TYR A 295 -15.54 -12.13 -1.66
C TYR A 295 -15.42 -13.61 -2.06
N LEU A 296 -16.51 -14.21 -2.52
CA LEU A 296 -16.55 -15.61 -2.99
C LEU A 296 -15.87 -15.83 -4.34
N MET A 297 -15.44 -14.77 -5.04
CA MET A 297 -14.61 -14.91 -6.21
C MET A 297 -13.19 -15.35 -5.86
N ASP A 298 -12.77 -15.16 -4.61
CA ASP A 298 -11.48 -15.55 -4.06
C ASP A 298 -10.33 -15.21 -5.02
N MET A 299 -9.92 -13.94 -4.97
CA MET A 299 -8.86 -13.42 -5.84
C MET A 299 -7.47 -13.62 -5.22
N ASP A 300 -7.39 -14.31 -4.08
CA ASP A 300 -6.20 -14.37 -3.23
C ASP A 300 -5.06 -15.08 -3.95
N GLU A 301 -5.34 -16.23 -4.58
CA GLU A 301 -4.34 -16.97 -5.38
C GLU A 301 -3.76 -16.11 -6.52
N TYR A 302 -4.61 -15.32 -7.20
CA TYR A 302 -4.18 -14.45 -8.29
C TYR A 302 -3.28 -13.31 -7.79
N TYR A 303 -3.65 -12.67 -6.69
CA TYR A 303 -2.88 -11.56 -6.15
C TYR A 303 -1.63 -12.01 -5.40
N GLU A 304 -1.64 -13.17 -4.76
CA GLU A 304 -0.43 -13.80 -4.22
C GLU A 304 0.64 -13.95 -5.30
N GLU A 305 0.26 -14.52 -6.45
CA GLU A 305 1.17 -14.74 -7.56
C GLU A 305 1.68 -13.41 -8.16
N VAL A 306 0.76 -12.50 -8.49
CA VAL A 306 1.12 -11.20 -9.11
C VAL A 306 2.02 -10.38 -8.21
N LEU A 307 1.65 -10.23 -6.93
CA LEU A 307 2.43 -9.43 -6.00
C LEU A 307 3.77 -10.13 -5.69
N GLY A 308 3.79 -11.45 -5.63
CA GLY A 308 5.00 -12.25 -5.52
C GLY A 308 5.99 -11.95 -6.66
N TRP A 309 5.52 -11.91 -7.91
CA TRP A 309 6.37 -11.57 -9.07
C TRP A 309 6.99 -10.17 -8.98
N ILE A 310 6.23 -9.19 -8.51
CA ILE A 310 6.72 -7.80 -8.36
C ILE A 310 7.83 -7.75 -7.31
N ILE A 311 7.61 -8.40 -6.15
CA ILE A 311 8.59 -8.46 -5.07
C ILE A 311 9.84 -9.24 -5.51
N ASP A 312 9.68 -10.32 -6.28
CA ASP A 312 10.81 -11.07 -6.82
C ASP A 312 11.62 -10.28 -7.85
N ASP A 313 10.98 -9.47 -8.71
CA ASP A 313 11.69 -8.56 -9.61
C ASP A 313 12.50 -7.52 -8.83
N TYR A 314 11.90 -6.94 -7.78
CA TYR A 314 12.61 -6.04 -6.87
C TYR A 314 13.82 -6.71 -6.21
N ARG A 315 13.68 -7.93 -5.67
CA ARG A 315 14.78 -8.69 -5.06
C ARG A 315 15.92 -8.93 -6.06
N ARG A 316 15.61 -9.34 -7.28
CA ARG A 316 16.63 -9.52 -8.34
C ARG A 316 17.37 -8.21 -8.65
N ASN A 317 16.66 -7.08 -8.66
CA ASN A 317 17.27 -5.78 -8.87
C ASN A 317 18.12 -5.32 -7.67
N VAL A 318 17.70 -5.65 -6.45
CA VAL A 318 18.50 -5.47 -5.22
C VAL A 318 19.80 -6.27 -5.31
N GLU A 319 19.77 -7.56 -5.66
CA GLU A 319 20.97 -8.39 -5.78
C GLU A 319 21.99 -7.83 -6.79
N LYS A 320 21.50 -7.32 -7.93
CA LYS A 320 22.35 -6.64 -8.93
C LYS A 320 22.98 -5.38 -8.33
N MET A 321 22.20 -4.57 -7.62
CA MET A 321 22.70 -3.34 -6.98
C MET A 321 23.71 -3.66 -5.87
N ILE A 322 23.47 -4.68 -5.05
CA ILE A 322 24.44 -5.16 -4.04
C ILE A 322 25.76 -5.51 -4.72
N THR A 323 25.70 -6.27 -5.81
CA THR A 323 26.90 -6.67 -6.57
C THR A 323 27.65 -5.45 -7.09
N SER A 324 26.95 -4.51 -7.72
CA SER A 324 27.54 -3.26 -8.23
C SER A 324 28.19 -2.41 -7.13
N LYS A 325 27.55 -2.26 -5.96
CA LYS A 325 28.14 -1.51 -4.82
C LYS A 325 29.35 -2.24 -4.22
N CYS A 326 29.34 -3.57 -4.18
CA CYS A 326 30.49 -4.35 -3.73
C CYS A 326 31.69 -4.19 -4.69
N GLU A 327 31.47 -4.27 -6.00
CA GLU A 327 32.50 -4.06 -7.02
C GLU A 327 33.08 -2.64 -6.96
N ALA A 328 32.22 -1.63 -6.78
CA ALA A 328 32.66 -0.24 -6.60
C ALA A 328 33.53 -0.05 -5.35
N LEU A 329 33.19 -0.71 -4.25
CA LEU A 329 34.00 -0.68 -3.03
C LEU A 329 35.34 -1.40 -3.22
N GLU A 330 35.33 -2.57 -3.86
CA GLU A 330 36.54 -3.35 -4.14
C GLU A 330 37.52 -2.55 -5.01
N ALA A 331 37.02 -1.92 -6.08
CA ALA A 331 37.80 -1.08 -6.97
C ALA A 331 38.36 0.19 -6.29
N ALA A 332 37.67 0.73 -5.28
CA ALA A 332 38.15 1.90 -4.56
C ALA A 332 39.22 1.56 -3.51
N LEU A 333 39.24 0.32 -3.01
CA LEU A 333 40.16 -0.18 -1.98
C LEU A 333 41.40 -0.89 -2.52
N GLY A 334 41.52 -1.07 -3.84
CA GLY A 334 42.60 -1.80 -4.52
C GLY A 334 43.01 -1.17 -5.84
#